data_AF-A0A1N7E7F6-F1
#
_entry.id   AF-A0A1N7E7F6-F1
#
_cell.length_a   1.000
_cell.length_b   1.000
_cell.length_c   1.000
_cell.angle_alpha   90.00
_cell.angle_beta   90.00
_cell.angle_gamma   90.00
#
_symmetry.space_group_name_H-M   'P 1'
#
loop_
_entity.id
_entity.type
_entity.pdbx_description
1 polymer ?
#
loop_
_entity_poly.entity_id
_entity_poly.type
_entity_poly.pdbx_seq_one_letter_code
_entity_poly.pdbx_strand_id
1 'polypeptide(L)'
;MTGQTPATLRLDVPAGAHQVALLAGDAGFATDAMTVSSEGRTLAHLTDPAPTGQFAWLTFPVDAGADGRAVDLGFAADNTGQYWRFAALVLS
;
A
#
# COMPACT_ATOMS: atom_id res chain seq x y z
N MET A 1 5.75 6.43 -4.36
CA MET A 1 4.79 6.42 -5.49
C MET A 1 3.57 7.24 -5.11
N THR A 2 2.88 7.81 -6.10
CA THR A 2 1.69 8.65 -5.88
C THR A 2 0.74 8.54 -7.07
N GLY A 3 -0.56 8.75 -6.85
CA GLY A 3 -1.55 8.86 -7.91
C GLY A 3 -2.92 9.30 -7.40
N GLN A 4 -3.77 9.76 -8.32
CA GLN A 4 -5.18 10.09 -8.05
C GLN A 4 -6.15 9.02 -8.54
N THR A 5 -5.73 8.22 -9.52
CA THR A 5 -6.47 7.07 -10.02
C THR A 5 -5.97 5.81 -9.33
N PRO A 6 -6.83 4.81 -9.08
CA PRO A 6 -6.39 3.52 -8.58
C PRO A 6 -5.29 2.92 -9.46
N ALA A 7 -4.31 2.28 -8.84
CA ALA A 7 -3.19 1.65 -9.54
C ALA A 7 -2.78 0.34 -8.87
N THR A 8 -2.12 -0.53 -9.65
CA THR A 8 -1.64 -1.84 -9.18
C THR A 8 -0.13 -1.89 -9.23
N LEU A 9 0.50 -2.33 -8.14
CA LEU A 9 1.89 -2.76 -8.10
C LEU A 9 1.91 -4.29 -8.04
N ARG A 10 2.53 -4.91 -9.05
CA ARG A 10 2.80 -6.35 -9.04
C ARG A 10 4.14 -6.63 -8.37
N LEU A 11 4.17 -7.54 -7.42
CA LEU A 11 5.35 -7.97 -6.68
C LEU A 11 5.55 -9.47 -6.84
N ASP A 12 6.75 -9.92 -7.19
CA ASP A 12 7.11 -11.33 -7.07
C ASP A 12 7.48 -11.63 -5.61
N VAL A 13 6.64 -12.40 -4.93
CA VAL A 13 6.79 -12.71 -3.50
C VAL A 13 7.33 -14.13 -3.34
N PRO A 14 8.42 -14.34 -2.56
CA PRO A 14 8.94 -15.67 -2.27
C PRO A 14 7.92 -16.58 -1.62
N ALA A 15 8.21 -17.89 -1.58
CA ALA A 15 7.34 -18.86 -0.93
C ALA A 15 7.13 -18.56 0.57
N GLY A 16 5.89 -18.73 1.01
CA GLY A 16 5.48 -18.63 2.40
C GLY A 16 4.73 -17.34 2.75
N ALA A 17 4.52 -17.17 4.06
CA ALA A 17 3.90 -16.00 4.64
C ALA A 17 4.95 -14.93 4.92
N HIS A 18 4.68 -13.72 4.45
CA HIS A 18 5.51 -12.54 4.61
C HIS A 18 4.73 -11.42 5.28
N GLN A 19 5.45 -10.57 6.00
CA GLN A 19 4.92 -9.31 6.49
C GLN A 19 5.32 -8.20 5.52
N VAL A 20 4.34 -7.41 5.10
CA VAL A 20 4.59 -6.18 4.34
C VAL A 20 4.47 -4.98 5.28
N ALA A 21 5.39 -4.04 5.15
CA ALA A 21 5.34 -2.72 5.78
C ALA A 21 5.38 -1.64 4.69
N LEU A 22 4.34 -0.81 4.64
CA LEU A 22 4.20 0.31 3.71
C LEU A 22 4.35 1.62 4.48
N LEU A 23 5.25 2.50 4.04
CA LEU A 23 5.40 3.84 4.59
C LEU A 23 4.51 4.81 3.80
N ALA A 24 3.25 4.96 4.21
CA ALA A 24 2.33 5.91 3.62
C ALA A 24 2.71 7.34 4.03
N GLY A 25 2.61 8.30 3.11
CA GLY A 25 3.11 9.66 3.33
C GLY A 25 3.98 10.15 2.18
N ASP A 26 4.26 11.45 2.19
CA ASP A 26 5.12 12.13 1.24
C ASP A 26 5.77 13.37 1.87
N ALA A 27 7.00 13.67 1.45
CA ALA A 27 7.77 14.77 2.03
C ALA A 27 7.29 16.17 1.56
N GLY A 28 6.73 16.26 0.35
CA GLY A 28 6.33 17.52 -0.27
C GLY A 28 4.82 17.77 -0.25
N PHE A 29 4.01 16.71 -0.08
CA PHE A 29 2.55 16.79 -0.15
C PHE A 29 1.89 15.96 0.97
N ALA A 30 0.71 16.40 1.43
CA ALA A 30 -0.11 15.59 2.33
C ALA A 30 -0.59 14.33 1.61
N THR A 31 -0.90 13.26 2.33
CA THR A 31 -1.46 12.01 1.79
C THR A 31 -2.87 11.85 2.30
N ASP A 32 -3.83 11.67 1.40
CA ASP A 32 -5.22 11.46 1.78
C ASP A 32 -5.43 10.05 2.37
N ALA A 33 -6.59 9.83 2.97
CA ALA A 33 -7.00 8.49 3.37
C ALA A 33 -6.98 7.55 2.16
N MET A 34 -6.39 6.37 2.34
CA MET A 34 -6.13 5.46 1.23
C MET A 34 -6.16 4.00 1.65
N THR A 35 -6.61 3.16 0.73
CA THR A 35 -6.75 1.72 0.90
C THR A 35 -5.67 0.98 0.12
N VAL A 36 -5.11 -0.06 0.75
CA VAL A 36 -4.25 -1.07 0.11
C VAL A 36 -5.05 -2.37 0.03
N SER A 37 -5.12 -2.96 -1.14
CA SER A 37 -5.93 -4.16 -1.39
C SER A 37 -5.18 -5.21 -2.21
N SER A 38 -5.63 -6.46 -2.14
CA SER A 38 -5.20 -7.52 -3.03
C SER A 38 -6.30 -8.56 -3.16
N GLU A 39 -6.47 -9.14 -4.35
CA GLU A 39 -7.48 -10.18 -4.62
C GLU A 39 -8.89 -9.78 -4.16
N GLY A 40 -9.25 -8.50 -4.29
CA GLY A 40 -10.55 -7.96 -3.87
C GLY A 40 -10.73 -7.79 -2.35
N ARG A 41 -9.68 -7.96 -1.54
CA ARG A 41 -9.69 -7.78 -0.09
C ARG A 41 -8.88 -6.56 0.32
N THR A 42 -9.37 -5.81 1.31
CA THR A 42 -8.59 -4.76 1.97
C THR A 42 -7.53 -5.39 2.86
N LEU A 43 -6.27 -5.05 2.63
CA LEU A 43 -5.14 -5.51 3.43
C LEU A 43 -4.76 -4.51 4.51
N ALA A 44 -4.81 -3.21 4.17
CA ALA A 44 -4.57 -2.12 5.11
C ALA A 44 -5.31 -0.85 4.66
N HIS A 45 -5.54 0.05 5.62
CA HIS A 45 -6.20 1.33 5.40
C HIS A 45 -5.50 2.41 6.21
N LEU A 46 -5.09 3.49 5.53
CA LEU A 46 -4.75 4.73 6.20
C LEU A 46 -6.06 5.52 6.38
N THR A 47 -6.64 5.44 7.59
CA THR A 47 -7.92 6.11 7.87
C THR A 47 -7.74 7.61 8.06
N ASP A 48 -6.70 8.03 8.79
CA ASP A 48 -6.38 9.44 9.02
C ASP A 48 -5.38 9.94 7.97
N PRO A 49 -5.69 10.98 7.19
CA PRO A 49 -4.75 11.58 6.25
C PRO A 49 -3.43 11.98 6.92
N ALA A 50 -2.31 11.69 6.27
CA ALA A 50 -0.99 12.07 6.74
C ALA A 50 -0.64 13.49 6.25
N PRO A 51 -0.35 14.47 7.13
CA PRO A 51 0.08 15.80 6.70
C PRO A 51 1.39 15.77 5.89
N THR A 52 1.68 16.83 5.15
CA THR A 52 2.97 16.99 4.43
C THR A 52 4.15 16.77 5.36
N GLY A 53 5.10 15.92 4.95
CA GLY A 53 6.30 15.60 5.72
C GLY A 53 6.08 14.59 6.86
N GLN A 54 4.85 14.10 7.04
CA GLN A 54 4.54 13.05 7.99
C GLN A 54 4.29 11.73 7.29
N PHE A 55 4.56 10.64 8.01
CA PHE A 55 4.48 9.30 7.49
C PHE A 55 3.84 8.36 8.52
N ALA A 56 3.11 7.37 8.02
CA ALA A 56 2.49 6.33 8.80
C ALA A 56 2.89 4.95 8.25
N TRP A 57 3.23 4.03 9.15
CA TRP A 57 3.45 2.63 8.78
C TRP A 57 2.13 1.89 8.74
N LEU A 58 1.81 1.30 7.60
CA LEU A 58 0.75 0.31 7.46
C LEU A 58 1.40 -1.06 7.34
N THR A 59 0.95 -2.02 8.14
CA THR A 59 1.49 -3.39 8.12
C THR A 59 0.39 -4.40 7.83
N PHE A 60 0.66 -5.33 6.92
CA PHE A 60 -0.30 -6.37 6.55
C PHE A 60 0.41 -7.65 6.09
N PRO A 61 -0.21 -8.83 6.32
CA PRO A 61 0.35 -10.10 5.87
C PRO A 61 0.09 -10.32 4.37
N VAL A 62 1.01 -11.01 3.72
CA VAL A 62 0.86 -11.56 2.37
C VAL A 62 1.37 -12.99 2.38
N ASP A 63 0.53 -13.94 1.97
CA ASP A 63 0.94 -15.34 1.82
C ASP A 63 1.02 -15.69 0.34
N ALA A 64 2.21 -16.05 -0.11
CA ALA A 64 2.49 -16.39 -1.50
C ALA A 64 2.46 -17.92 -1.77
N GLY A 65 2.16 -18.74 -0.77
CA GLY A 65 2.05 -20.19 -0.90
C GLY A 65 3.41 -20.89 -1.00
N ALA A 66 3.39 -22.20 -1.24
CA ALA A 66 4.59 -23.05 -1.16
C ALA A 66 5.66 -22.77 -2.24
N ASP A 67 5.25 -22.21 -3.37
CA ASP A 67 6.14 -21.97 -4.53
C ASP A 67 6.48 -20.48 -4.73
N GLY A 68 5.90 -19.60 -3.90
CA GLY A 68 5.88 -18.17 -4.15
C GLY A 68 4.94 -17.81 -5.30
N ARG A 69 4.61 -16.53 -5.44
CA ARG A 69 3.80 -16.04 -6.56
C ARG A 69 3.91 -14.54 -6.76
N ALA A 70 3.51 -14.10 -7.94
CA ALA A 70 3.19 -12.70 -8.16
C ALA A 70 1.93 -12.31 -7.38
N VAL A 71 2.02 -11.22 -6.62
CA VAL A 71 0.92 -10.62 -5.85
C VAL A 71 0.67 -9.22 -6.38
N ASP A 72 -0.59 -8.93 -6.69
CA ASP A 72 -1.03 -7.61 -7.12
C ASP A 72 -1.54 -6.81 -5.93
N LEU A 73 -0.87 -5.71 -5.61
CA LEU A 73 -1.30 -4.74 -4.61
C LEU A 73 -1.99 -3.56 -5.29
N GLY A 74 -3.26 -3.35 -4.98
CA GLY A 74 -4.04 -2.19 -5.41
C GLY A 74 -3.94 -1.04 -4.42
N PHE A 75 -3.73 0.17 -4.93
CA PHE A 75 -3.70 1.42 -4.16
C PHE A 75 -4.77 2.35 -4.69
N ALA A 76 -5.58 2.91 -3.79
CA ALA A 76 -6.58 3.90 -4.13
C ALA A 76 -6.74 4.89 -2.98
N ALA A 77 -6.92 6.18 -3.31
CA ALA A 77 -7.46 7.13 -2.35
C ALA A 77 -8.96 6.84 -2.16
N ASP A 78 -9.47 7.13 -0.97
CA ASP A 78 -10.86 6.79 -0.64
C ASP A 78 -11.87 7.59 -1.47
N ASN A 79 -11.53 8.82 -1.86
CA ASN A 79 -12.38 9.68 -2.68
C ASN A 79 -11.74 10.03 -4.03
N THR A 80 -12.58 10.24 -5.05
CA THR A 80 -12.13 10.65 -6.38
C THR A 80 -11.46 12.02 -6.34
N GLY A 81 -10.29 12.13 -6.99
CA GLY A 81 -9.49 13.36 -7.03
C GLY A 81 -8.56 13.54 -5.83
N GLN A 82 -8.72 12.73 -4.78
CA GLN A 82 -7.72 12.60 -3.72
C GLN A 82 -6.55 11.74 -4.17
N TYR A 83 -5.48 11.77 -3.38
CA TYR A 83 -4.22 11.14 -3.74
C TYR A 83 -3.81 10.10 -2.71
N TRP A 84 -3.51 8.91 -3.20
CA TRP A 84 -2.75 7.91 -2.45
C TRP A 84 -1.26 8.19 -2.63
N ARG A 85 -0.47 8.05 -1.56
CA ARG A 85 0.99 8.23 -1.60
C ARG A 85 1.68 7.32 -0.61
N PHE A 86 2.83 6.79 -1.01
CA PHE A 86 3.73 6.10 -0.10
C PHE A 86 5.19 6.29 -0.54
N ALA A 87 6.10 6.30 0.42
CA ALA A 87 7.52 6.50 0.18
C ALA A 87 8.30 5.17 0.05
N ALA A 88 7.86 4.13 0.76
CA ALA A 88 8.55 2.84 0.78
C ALA A 88 7.59 1.67 0.96
N LEU A 89 8.02 0.50 0.48
CA LEU A 89 7.42 -0.80 0.74
C LEU A 89 8.55 -1.76 1.10
N VAL A 90 8.41 -2.46 2.23
CA VAL A 90 9.35 -3.46 2.71
C VAL A 90 8.61 -4.79 2.83
N LEU A 91 9.23 -5.87 2.39
CA LEU A 91 8.76 -7.23 2.53
C LEU A 91 9.78 -8.03 3.33
N SER A 92 9.33 -8.71 4.39
CA SER A 92 10.14 -9.58 5.26
C SER A 92 9.48 -10.94 5.41
#